data_AF-A0A952V488-F1
#
_entry.id   AF-A0A952V488-F1
#
_cell.length_a   1.000
_cell.length_b   1.000
_cell.length_c   1.000
_cell.angle_alpha   90.00
_cell.angle_beta   90.00
_cell.angle_gamma   90.00
#
_symmetry.space_group_name_H-M   'P 1'
#
loop_
_entity.id
_entity.type
_entity.pdbx_description
1 polymer ?
#
loop_
_entity_poly.entity_id
_entity_poly.type
_entity_poly.pdbx_seq_one_letter_code
_entity_poly.pdbx_strand_id
1 'polypeptide(L)'
;MKKLGGCRDDVAHGEATANVGPHFREITRASTCGKPRVPARVRVASEELAQALRRELGDETEIVCAPTPELDEVFASLIEHLDNAPDDDAEDATYLTAGLTPDVIARLFRAAATVYRAQPWRLLPNDDARIAVTIAALDVRDARLSVIGQMGESHGLVLFPSQASYERFLDATDDAFAGGAPPQLPPHVTLNFIGRDELEKELQAEIVAHRWSIAGPRAYPLPLVVDDDGIARPPAAREVAVLEALSLAVSKLLEIEAVGVADAFIGAESIVETFEVESSLGPVNVELTIPPPGSGLERNPYAVELDIHAHVTAIEDEDDETAAEIEDVLVERFARSPEAEPLDDDAPVWVARLLDLARSYHGVAVTELSPDVFEEIVFEDLPRKVSCEPDVAPEVVATLRAFVAYLTREHGLAKVAGCASVLGDGAEVKLRKRLSDPRYFGMTKSIFMGARAAGVDLANESDVTAFMTEIMSEKVARMAYPSAPLGLPDAPAPRPSPESRAKKKKRKAQRASRRKSRH
;
A
#
# COMPACT_ATOMS: atom_id res chain seq x y z
N MET A 1 -38.70 4.74 41.02
CA MET A 1 -37.44 5.11 41.71
C MET A 1 -36.64 3.85 42.01
N LYS A 2 -35.68 3.53 41.14
CA LYS A 2 -34.63 2.52 41.33
C LYS A 2 -33.40 3.08 40.60
N LYS A 3 -32.28 3.16 41.33
CA LYS A 3 -30.94 3.39 40.78
C LYS A 3 -30.58 2.26 39.81
N LEU A 4 -29.82 2.59 38.76
CA LEU A 4 -28.68 1.85 38.21
C LEU A 4 -28.23 2.59 36.93
N GLY A 5 -27.12 3.33 36.99
CA GLY A 5 -26.59 4.08 35.86
C GLY A 5 -25.29 4.83 36.19
N GLY A 6 -24.39 4.22 36.96
CA GLY A 6 -23.15 4.86 37.41
C GLY A 6 -21.93 3.97 37.19
N CYS A 7 -21.80 3.36 36.01
CA CYS A 7 -20.63 2.50 35.74
C CYS A 7 -20.15 2.55 34.28
N ARG A 8 -20.76 3.33 33.39
CA ARG A 8 -20.35 3.43 31.98
C ARG A 8 -19.59 4.73 31.67
N ASP A 9 -19.99 5.85 32.26
CA ASP A 9 -19.34 7.14 32.00
C ASP A 9 -17.96 7.27 32.67
N ASP A 10 -17.80 6.72 33.89
CA ASP A 10 -16.51 6.73 34.60
C ASP A 10 -15.43 5.85 33.92
N VAL A 11 -15.86 4.80 33.19
CA VAL A 11 -14.94 3.88 32.50
C VAL A 11 -14.41 4.51 31.20
N ALA A 12 -15.27 5.21 30.46
CA ALA A 12 -14.87 5.92 29.24
C ALA A 12 -13.95 7.12 29.52
N HIS A 13 -14.19 7.87 30.62
CA HIS A 13 -13.28 8.93 31.07
C HIS A 13 -11.95 8.40 31.61
N GLY A 14 -11.97 7.25 32.31
CA GLY A 14 -10.76 6.60 32.82
C GLY A 14 -9.85 6.02 31.73
N GLU A 15 -10.41 5.41 30.68
CA GLU A 15 -9.63 4.91 29.53
C GLU A 15 -9.07 6.05 28.67
N ALA A 16 -9.86 7.11 28.43
CA ALA A 16 -9.41 8.26 27.65
C ALA A 16 -8.22 8.98 28.33
N THR A 17 -8.26 9.16 29.66
CA THR A 17 -7.17 9.82 30.40
C THR A 17 -5.92 8.96 30.54
N ALA A 18 -6.05 7.62 30.54
CA ALA A 18 -4.91 6.70 30.58
C ALA A 18 -4.03 6.77 29.32
N ASN A 19 -4.63 7.00 28.16
CA ASN A 19 -3.95 6.99 26.86
C ASN A 19 -3.38 8.35 26.43
N VAL A 20 -3.70 9.44 27.14
CA VAL A 20 -3.22 10.79 26.80
C VAL A 20 -1.69 10.92 26.87
N GLY A 21 -1.05 10.30 27.86
CA GLY A 21 0.40 10.37 28.03
C GLY A 21 1.19 9.72 26.87
N PRO A 22 0.91 8.45 26.54
CA PRO A 22 1.51 7.76 25.40
C PRO A 22 1.26 8.49 24.07
N HIS A 23 0.02 8.91 23.82
CA HIS A 23 -0.38 9.56 22.56
C HIS A 23 0.28 10.94 22.40
N PHE A 24 0.41 11.71 23.48
CA PHE A 24 1.12 12.99 23.45
C PHE A 24 2.62 12.81 23.17
N ARG A 25 3.25 11.78 23.74
CA ARG A 25 4.65 11.45 23.47
C ARG A 25 4.86 11.03 22.02
N GLU A 26 3.92 10.28 21.44
CA GLU A 26 3.93 9.87 20.05
C GLU A 26 3.84 11.08 19.11
N ILE A 27 2.83 11.93 19.26
CA ILE A 27 2.61 13.10 18.40
C ILE A 27 3.80 14.08 18.44
N THR A 28 4.42 14.29 19.61
CA THR A 28 5.58 15.18 19.73
C THR A 28 6.85 14.63 19.09
N ARG A 29 6.92 13.30 18.88
CA ARG A 29 8.04 12.59 18.21
C ARG A 29 7.78 12.34 16.73
N ALA A 30 6.51 12.25 16.31
CA ALA A 30 6.06 12.03 14.94
C ALA A 30 5.21 13.21 14.47
N SER A 31 5.83 14.39 14.33
CA SER A 31 5.11 15.59 13.87
C SER A 31 4.75 15.45 12.38
N THR A 32 3.45 15.45 12.08
CA THR A 32 2.91 15.44 10.70
C THR A 32 3.28 16.72 9.94
N CYS A 33 3.61 17.81 10.64
CA CYS A 33 4.15 19.02 10.03
C CYS A 33 5.34 19.58 10.83
N GLY A 34 6.40 19.99 10.13
CA GLY A 34 7.61 20.57 10.74
C GLY A 34 8.49 19.58 11.51
N LYS A 35 9.54 20.09 12.18
CA LYS A 35 10.47 19.24 12.94
C LYS A 35 9.82 18.76 14.24
N PRO A 36 9.97 17.47 14.61
CA PRO A 36 9.56 16.95 15.91
C PRO A 36 10.10 17.83 17.04
N ARG A 37 9.23 18.21 17.97
CA ARG A 37 9.56 19.12 19.06
C ARG A 37 8.70 18.80 20.27
N VAL A 38 9.37 18.56 21.39
CA VAL A 38 8.72 18.41 22.69
C VAL A 38 8.45 19.81 23.25
N PRO A 39 7.20 20.17 23.58
CA PRO A 39 6.89 21.46 24.18
C PRO A 39 7.60 21.61 25.53
N ALA A 40 8.09 22.81 25.82
CA ALA A 40 8.71 23.11 27.11
C ALA A 40 7.68 23.21 28.25
N ARG A 41 6.42 23.52 27.92
CA ARG A 41 5.33 23.70 28.88
C ARG A 41 4.00 23.29 28.26
N VAL A 42 3.18 22.56 29.02
CA VAL A 42 1.83 22.13 28.65
C VAL A 42 0.86 22.52 29.75
N ARG A 43 -0.24 23.18 29.37
CA ARG A 43 -1.33 23.56 30.27
C ARG A 43 -2.54 22.67 30.02
N VAL A 44 -3.12 22.12 31.07
CA VAL A 44 -4.31 21.25 31.00
C VAL A 44 -5.37 21.69 32.00
N ALA A 45 -6.63 21.46 31.66
CA ALA A 45 -7.78 21.91 32.44
C ALA A 45 -8.04 21.09 33.72
N SER A 46 -7.56 19.85 33.79
CA SER A 46 -7.81 18.94 34.91
C SER A 46 -6.54 18.37 35.53
N GLU A 47 -6.58 18.13 36.84
CA GLU A 47 -5.46 17.57 37.59
C GLU A 47 -5.22 16.10 37.22
N GLU A 48 -6.26 15.38 36.79
CA GLU A 48 -6.16 14.00 36.30
C GLU A 48 -5.31 13.89 35.03
N LEU A 49 -5.56 14.79 34.05
CA LEU A 49 -4.74 14.91 32.84
C LEU A 49 -3.32 15.36 33.17
N ALA A 50 -3.16 16.29 34.13
CA ALA A 50 -1.84 16.75 34.56
C ALA A 50 -1.03 15.59 35.16
N GLN A 51 -1.64 14.73 35.97
CA GLN A 51 -0.98 13.56 36.54
C GLN A 51 -0.67 12.48 35.50
N ALA A 52 -1.54 12.26 34.52
CA ALA A 52 -1.27 11.35 33.41
C ALA A 52 -0.05 11.81 32.59
N LEU A 53 0.01 13.10 32.23
CA LEU A 53 1.12 13.68 31.48
C LEU A 53 2.43 13.69 32.29
N ARG A 54 2.39 14.00 33.60
CA ARG A 54 3.59 13.98 34.46
C ARG A 54 4.18 12.57 34.60
N ARG A 55 3.33 11.54 34.67
CA ARG A 55 3.79 10.14 34.76
C ARG A 55 4.60 9.71 33.53
N GLU A 56 4.22 10.19 32.35
CA GLU A 56 4.89 9.84 31.10
C GLU A 56 6.02 10.81 30.73
N LEU A 57 5.80 12.12 30.76
CA LEU A 57 6.76 13.08 30.22
C LEU A 57 7.89 13.44 31.21
N GLY A 58 7.77 13.07 32.49
CA GLY A 58 8.76 13.38 33.51
C GLY A 58 9.06 14.88 33.62
N ASP A 59 10.31 15.23 33.91
CA ASP A 59 10.75 16.62 34.08
C ASP A 59 11.09 17.34 32.76
N GLU A 60 10.90 16.69 31.59
CA GLU A 60 11.22 17.28 30.28
C GLU A 60 10.24 18.37 29.85
N THR A 61 9.05 18.40 30.45
CA THR A 61 7.98 19.35 30.11
C THR A 61 7.30 19.85 31.37
N GLU A 62 7.18 21.18 31.53
CA GLU A 62 6.46 21.78 32.65
C GLU A 62 4.94 21.57 32.47
N ILE A 63 4.32 20.75 33.32
CA ILE A 63 2.87 20.47 33.29
C ILE A 63 2.12 21.33 34.32
N VAL A 64 1.27 22.24 33.83
CA VAL A 64 0.48 23.17 34.64
C VAL A 64 -0.99 22.86 34.54
N CYS A 65 -1.63 22.54 35.68
CA CYS A 65 -3.07 22.45 35.77
C CYS A 65 -3.66 23.86 35.97
N ALA A 66 -4.34 24.38 34.95
CA ALA A 66 -5.01 25.67 35.01
C ALA A 66 -6.16 25.71 33.99
N PRO A 67 -7.23 26.49 34.23
CA PRO A 67 -8.36 26.62 33.30
C PRO A 67 -7.89 26.98 31.89
N THR A 68 -8.51 26.41 30.87
CA THR A 68 -8.21 26.65 29.44
C THR A 68 -9.45 27.20 28.71
N PRO A 69 -9.94 28.40 29.08
CA PRO A 69 -11.16 28.96 28.49
C PRO A 69 -11.03 29.18 26.98
N GLU A 70 -9.81 29.38 26.48
CA GLU A 70 -9.56 29.54 25.04
C GLU A 70 -9.82 28.25 24.25
N LEU A 71 -9.67 27.08 24.88
CA LEU A 71 -10.01 25.80 24.26
C LEU A 71 -11.51 25.52 24.37
N ASP A 72 -12.16 25.96 25.45
CA ASP A 72 -13.60 25.82 25.62
C ASP A 72 -14.36 26.54 24.50
N GLU A 73 -13.90 27.72 24.07
CA GLU A 73 -14.45 28.45 22.91
C GLU A 73 -14.23 27.69 21.58
N VAL A 74 -13.07 27.05 21.40
CA VAL A 74 -12.76 26.24 20.20
C VAL A 74 -13.60 24.97 20.18
N PHE A 75 -13.74 24.27 21.31
CA PHE A 75 -14.60 23.09 21.41
C PHE A 75 -16.07 23.45 21.26
N ALA A 76 -16.52 24.56 21.83
CA ALA A 76 -17.87 25.07 21.62
C ALA A 76 -18.12 25.38 20.14
N SER A 77 -17.17 26.02 19.45
CA SER A 77 -17.26 26.29 18.01
C SER A 77 -17.23 25.02 17.14
N LEU A 78 -16.45 24.01 17.54
CA LEU A 78 -16.37 22.71 16.87
C LEU A 78 -17.66 21.90 17.07
N ILE A 79 -18.19 21.87 18.30
CA ILE A 79 -19.48 21.26 18.63
C ILE A 79 -20.59 22.01 17.91
N GLU A 80 -20.56 23.34 17.89
CA GLU A 80 -21.53 24.16 17.15
C GLU A 80 -21.44 23.91 15.63
N HIS A 81 -20.27 23.63 15.06
CA HIS A 81 -20.14 23.22 13.65
C HIS A 81 -20.61 21.78 13.39
N LEU A 82 -20.48 20.89 14.37
CA LEU A 82 -20.94 19.51 14.30
C LEU A 82 -22.46 19.40 14.53
N ASP A 83 -23.01 20.23 15.43
CA ASP A 83 -24.45 20.31 15.77
C ASP A 83 -25.22 21.21 14.78
N ASN A 84 -24.56 22.14 14.09
CA ASN A 84 -25.13 22.91 12.95
C ASN A 84 -24.83 22.26 11.59
N ALA A 85 -24.18 21.10 11.54
CA ALA A 85 -24.40 20.21 10.40
C ALA A 85 -25.90 19.87 10.45
N PRO A 86 -26.68 20.19 9.41
CA PRO A 86 -28.12 20.03 9.48
C PRO A 86 -28.44 18.56 9.77
N ASP A 87 -28.98 18.32 10.96
CA ASP A 87 -29.69 17.12 11.39
C ASP A 87 -31.07 17.01 10.69
N ASP A 88 -31.19 17.58 9.49
CA ASP A 88 -32.39 17.61 8.66
C ASP A 88 -32.13 16.74 7.42
N ASP A 89 -32.84 15.61 7.38
CA ASP A 89 -32.87 14.57 6.35
C ASP A 89 -31.72 13.54 6.37
N ALA A 90 -31.55 12.81 7.48
CA ALA A 90 -31.21 11.39 7.36
C ALA A 90 -32.40 10.67 6.69
N GLU A 91 -32.56 10.85 5.38
CA GLU A 91 -33.25 9.86 4.56
C GLU A 91 -32.61 8.51 4.90
N ASP A 92 -33.40 7.53 5.35
CA ASP A 92 -32.90 6.17 5.61
C ASP A 92 -31.99 5.77 4.45
N ALA A 93 -30.70 5.52 4.71
CA ALA A 93 -29.74 5.25 3.66
C ALA A 93 -30.24 4.11 2.76
N THR A 94 -30.54 4.44 1.51
CA THR A 94 -31.18 3.55 0.53
C THR A 94 -30.54 3.70 -0.83
N TYR A 95 -30.45 2.61 -1.58
CA TYR A 95 -30.07 2.63 -3.00
C TYR A 95 -31.22 3.11 -3.90
N LEU A 96 -32.43 3.23 -3.37
CA LEU A 96 -33.65 3.56 -4.11
C LEU A 96 -33.94 5.07 -4.17
N THR A 97 -32.96 5.90 -3.82
CA THR A 97 -33.02 7.37 -3.94
C THR A 97 -33.32 7.81 -5.38
N ALA A 98 -33.82 9.03 -5.55
CA ALA A 98 -34.10 9.63 -6.87
C ALA A 98 -35.08 8.82 -7.77
N GLY A 99 -35.97 8.03 -7.15
CA GLY A 99 -37.00 7.25 -7.86
C GLY A 99 -36.45 6.00 -8.56
N LEU A 100 -35.27 5.53 -8.17
CA LEU A 100 -34.69 4.29 -8.66
C LEU A 100 -35.51 3.09 -8.20
N THR A 101 -35.75 2.15 -9.10
CA THR A 101 -36.47 0.92 -8.77
C THR A 101 -35.51 -0.18 -8.33
N PRO A 102 -35.95 -1.14 -7.51
CA PRO A 102 -35.11 -2.27 -7.12
C PRO A 102 -34.56 -3.08 -8.29
N ASP A 103 -35.28 -3.13 -9.41
CA ASP A 103 -34.83 -3.83 -10.62
C ASP A 103 -33.68 -3.09 -11.31
N VAL A 104 -33.69 -1.75 -11.31
CA VAL A 104 -32.59 -0.93 -11.84
C VAL A 104 -31.32 -1.13 -11.02
N ILE A 105 -31.44 -1.11 -9.69
CA ILE A 105 -30.29 -1.39 -8.80
C ILE A 105 -29.82 -2.85 -8.93
N ALA A 106 -30.73 -3.81 -9.08
CA ALA A 106 -30.36 -5.21 -9.32
C ALA A 106 -29.52 -5.39 -10.59
N ARG A 107 -29.75 -4.56 -11.62
CA ARG A 107 -28.92 -4.56 -12.85
C ARG A 107 -27.53 -3.99 -12.57
N LEU A 108 -27.43 -2.85 -11.89
CA LEU A 108 -26.16 -2.28 -11.46
C LEU A 108 -25.34 -3.29 -10.65
N PHE A 109 -25.93 -3.93 -9.65
CA PHE A 109 -25.26 -4.93 -8.81
C PHE A 109 -24.75 -6.13 -9.62
N ARG A 110 -25.52 -6.60 -10.61
CA ARG A 110 -25.06 -7.66 -11.51
C ARG A 110 -23.87 -7.21 -12.36
N ALA A 111 -23.92 -6.02 -12.95
CA ALA A 111 -22.82 -5.46 -13.74
C ALA A 111 -21.57 -5.21 -12.89
N ALA A 112 -21.74 -4.65 -11.69
CA ALA A 112 -20.68 -4.43 -10.72
C ALA A 112 -20.03 -5.75 -10.28
N ALA A 113 -20.83 -6.80 -10.07
CA ALA A 113 -20.31 -8.13 -9.76
C ALA A 113 -19.54 -8.75 -10.94
N THR A 114 -19.88 -8.44 -12.18
CA THR A 114 -19.13 -8.89 -13.37
C THR A 114 -17.76 -8.21 -13.42
N VAL A 115 -17.70 -6.88 -13.32
CA VAL A 115 -16.42 -6.15 -13.39
C VAL A 115 -15.51 -6.46 -12.20
N TYR A 116 -16.09 -6.69 -11.00
CA TYR A 116 -15.31 -7.09 -9.84
C TYR A 116 -14.62 -8.45 -10.03
N ARG A 117 -15.32 -9.41 -10.64
CA ARG A 117 -14.73 -10.72 -10.95
C ARG A 117 -13.69 -10.65 -12.06
N ALA A 118 -13.84 -9.70 -12.98
CA ALA A 118 -12.88 -9.47 -14.07
C ALA A 118 -11.58 -8.80 -13.58
N GLN A 119 -11.58 -8.15 -12.41
CA GLN A 119 -10.41 -7.58 -11.75
C GLN A 119 -9.57 -6.63 -12.64
N PRO A 120 -10.16 -5.56 -13.23
CA PRO A 120 -9.44 -4.61 -14.09
C PRO A 120 -8.19 -3.99 -13.43
N TRP A 121 -8.25 -3.75 -12.12
CA TRP A 121 -7.16 -3.21 -11.31
C TRP A 121 -5.92 -4.12 -11.22
N ARG A 122 -6.00 -5.39 -11.66
CA ARG A 122 -4.82 -6.28 -11.76
C ARG A 122 -4.18 -6.30 -13.14
N LEU A 123 -4.80 -5.66 -14.12
CA LEU A 123 -4.39 -5.69 -15.52
C LEU A 123 -3.88 -4.34 -16.00
N LEU A 124 -4.35 -3.25 -15.39
CA LEU A 124 -3.88 -1.91 -15.68
C LEU A 124 -2.57 -1.62 -14.92
N PRO A 125 -1.56 -1.02 -15.58
CA PRO A 125 -0.22 -0.87 -15.02
C PRO A 125 -0.19 0.06 -13.78
N ASN A 126 -1.07 1.06 -13.74
CA ASN A 126 -1.28 1.96 -12.61
C ASN A 126 -2.67 2.61 -12.72
N ASP A 127 -3.06 3.39 -11.71
CA ASP A 127 -4.28 4.21 -11.67
C ASP A 127 -4.25 5.39 -12.67
N ASP A 128 -3.06 5.70 -13.19
CA ASP A 128 -2.79 6.62 -14.28
C ASP A 128 -3.14 6.08 -15.69
N ALA A 129 -3.49 4.79 -15.79
CA ALA A 129 -3.92 4.14 -17.02
C ALA A 129 -5.32 4.64 -17.43
N ARG A 130 -5.34 5.70 -18.24
CA ARG A 130 -6.56 6.41 -18.66
C ARG A 130 -7.28 5.66 -19.77
N ILE A 131 -8.60 5.53 -19.65
CA ILE A 131 -9.47 5.06 -20.73
C ILE A 131 -10.38 6.23 -21.13
N ALA A 132 -10.38 6.59 -22.42
CA ALA A 132 -11.37 7.53 -22.94
C ALA A 132 -12.69 6.79 -23.19
N VAL A 133 -13.79 7.39 -22.73
CA VAL A 133 -15.12 6.80 -22.78
C VAL A 133 -16.08 7.71 -23.52
N THR A 134 -16.78 7.14 -24.50
CA THR A 134 -17.94 7.77 -25.13
C THR A 134 -19.15 6.85 -25.07
N ILE A 135 -20.24 7.36 -24.50
CA ILE A 135 -21.57 6.73 -24.48
C ILE A 135 -22.58 7.79 -24.95
N ALA A 136 -22.70 7.95 -26.27
CA ALA A 136 -23.47 9.05 -26.87
C ALA A 136 -24.95 9.04 -26.45
N ALA A 137 -25.56 7.86 -26.30
CA ALA A 137 -26.95 7.70 -25.87
C ALA A 137 -27.20 8.17 -24.43
N LEU A 138 -26.15 8.18 -23.60
CA LEU A 138 -26.20 8.66 -22.21
C LEU A 138 -25.52 10.01 -22.06
N ASP A 139 -25.22 10.75 -23.13
CA ASP A 139 -24.55 12.06 -23.09
C ASP A 139 -23.19 12.04 -22.36
N VAL A 140 -22.45 10.94 -22.50
CA VAL A 140 -21.06 10.84 -22.05
C VAL A 140 -20.18 10.94 -23.29
N ARG A 141 -19.28 11.92 -23.34
CA ARG A 141 -18.40 12.14 -24.51
C ARG A 141 -17.00 12.49 -24.04
N ASP A 142 -16.01 11.78 -24.55
CA ASP A 142 -14.59 11.99 -24.23
C ASP A 142 -14.30 12.06 -22.71
N ALA A 143 -15.10 11.32 -21.93
CA ALA A 143 -14.95 11.21 -20.50
C ALA A 143 -13.70 10.37 -20.18
N ARG A 144 -13.14 10.54 -18.99
CA ARG A 144 -11.94 9.82 -18.54
C ARG A 144 -12.30 8.86 -17.44
N LEU A 145 -12.08 7.58 -17.71
CA LEU A 145 -12.22 6.52 -16.74
C LEU A 145 -10.83 6.22 -16.17
N SER A 146 -10.70 6.35 -14.85
CA SER A 146 -9.62 5.80 -14.05
C SER A 146 -10.14 4.56 -13.31
N VAL A 147 -9.33 3.51 -13.29
CA VAL A 147 -9.57 2.32 -12.48
C VAL A 147 -8.65 2.42 -11.28
N ILE A 148 -9.20 2.26 -10.08
CA ILE A 148 -8.46 2.38 -8.82
C ILE A 148 -8.36 1.02 -8.12
N GLY A 149 -7.32 0.87 -7.29
CA GLY A 149 -7.11 -0.29 -6.42
C GLY A 149 -5.90 -1.16 -6.75
N GLN A 150 -4.96 -0.65 -7.54
CA GLN A 150 -3.69 -1.29 -7.88
C GLN A 150 -2.84 -1.53 -6.62
N MET A 151 -2.95 -0.67 -5.60
CA MET A 151 -2.30 -0.82 -4.29
C MET A 151 -3.08 -1.72 -3.30
N GLY A 152 -4.19 -2.33 -3.74
CA GLY A 152 -4.96 -3.32 -2.95
C GLY A 152 -5.84 -2.76 -1.83
N GLU A 153 -5.88 -1.44 -1.63
CA GLU A 153 -6.63 -0.82 -0.52
C GLU A 153 -8.07 -0.43 -0.89
N SER A 154 -8.34 0.00 -2.12
CA SER A 154 -9.68 0.44 -2.55
C SER A 154 -9.91 0.17 -4.03
N HIS A 155 -10.75 -0.82 -4.35
CA HIS A 155 -11.10 -1.15 -5.74
C HIS A 155 -12.27 -0.32 -6.23
N GLY A 156 -12.20 0.18 -7.47
CA GLY A 156 -13.30 0.96 -8.01
C GLY A 156 -13.07 1.49 -9.42
N LEU A 157 -14.09 2.18 -9.92
CA LEU A 157 -14.10 2.92 -11.17
C LEU A 157 -14.42 4.38 -10.88
N VAL A 158 -13.64 5.30 -11.43
CA VAL A 158 -13.86 6.74 -11.32
C VAL A 158 -13.97 7.35 -12.71
N LEU A 159 -15.13 7.93 -13.02
CA LEU A 159 -15.41 8.57 -14.30
C LEU A 159 -15.43 10.09 -14.14
N PHE A 160 -14.51 10.76 -14.81
CA PHE A 160 -14.44 12.21 -14.93
C PHE A 160 -15.08 12.65 -16.25
N PRO A 161 -15.80 13.78 -16.28
CA PRO A 161 -16.47 14.26 -17.49
C PRO A 161 -15.49 14.69 -18.60
N SER A 162 -14.22 14.94 -18.25
CA SER A 162 -13.18 15.37 -19.21
C SER A 162 -11.77 15.16 -18.68
N GLN A 163 -10.78 15.22 -19.58
CA GLN A 163 -9.35 15.24 -19.24
C GLN A 163 -8.99 16.35 -18.22
N ALA A 164 -9.52 17.56 -18.45
CA ALA A 164 -9.29 18.68 -17.54
C ALA A 164 -9.92 18.49 -16.14
N SER A 165 -10.95 17.65 -16.02
CA SER A 165 -11.54 17.34 -14.71
C SER A 165 -10.73 16.28 -13.96
N TYR A 166 -10.15 15.33 -14.67
CA TYR A 166 -9.18 14.39 -14.10
C TYR A 166 -7.91 15.11 -13.60
N GLU A 167 -7.32 15.99 -14.40
CA GLU A 167 -6.11 16.74 -14.01
C GLU A 167 -6.34 17.60 -12.77
N ARG A 168 -7.49 18.29 -12.70
CA ARG A 168 -7.89 19.03 -11.49
C ARG A 168 -8.06 18.15 -10.26
N PHE A 169 -8.47 16.89 -10.45
CA PHE A 169 -8.60 15.93 -9.35
C PHE A 169 -7.23 15.54 -8.81
N LEU A 170 -6.26 15.28 -9.68
CA LEU A 170 -4.88 14.97 -9.29
C LEU A 170 -4.22 16.15 -8.56
N ASP A 171 -4.31 17.35 -9.13
CA ASP A 171 -3.81 18.58 -8.49
C ASP A 171 -4.44 18.75 -7.09
N ALA A 172 -5.74 18.45 -6.99
CA ALA A 172 -6.48 18.55 -5.75
C ALA A 172 -6.02 17.56 -4.67
N THR A 173 -5.72 16.32 -5.07
CA THR A 173 -5.21 15.30 -4.15
C THR A 173 -3.77 15.59 -3.73
N ASP A 174 -2.91 16.05 -4.64
CA ASP A 174 -1.52 16.39 -4.34
C ASP A 174 -1.42 17.55 -3.35
N ASP A 175 -2.22 18.60 -3.54
CA ASP A 175 -2.30 19.74 -2.62
C ASP A 175 -2.77 19.32 -1.22
N ALA A 176 -3.73 18.39 -1.13
CA ALA A 176 -4.19 17.85 0.14
C ALA A 176 -3.09 17.02 0.85
N PHE A 177 -2.36 16.18 0.12
CA PHE A 177 -1.21 15.45 0.66
C PHE A 177 -0.07 16.37 1.10
N ALA A 178 0.11 17.51 0.44
CA ALA A 178 1.09 18.53 0.81
C ALA A 178 0.69 19.39 2.04
N GLY A 179 -0.47 19.13 2.64
CA GLY A 179 -0.98 19.86 3.82
C GLY A 179 -1.63 21.20 3.48
N GLY A 180 -2.07 21.39 2.23
CA GLY A 180 -2.90 22.51 1.80
C GLY A 180 -4.34 22.42 2.35
N ALA A 181 -5.11 23.49 2.19
CA ALA A 181 -6.55 23.42 2.39
C ALA A 181 -7.16 22.50 1.31
N PRO A 182 -8.09 21.58 1.65
CA PRO A 182 -8.65 20.65 0.69
C PRO A 182 -9.32 21.43 -0.45
N PRO A 183 -8.80 21.36 -1.68
CA PRO A 183 -9.41 22.04 -2.80
C PRO A 183 -10.75 21.37 -3.15
N GLN A 184 -11.64 22.15 -3.78
CA GLN A 184 -12.94 21.64 -4.23
C GLN A 184 -12.73 20.52 -5.26
N LEU A 185 -13.23 19.34 -4.98
CA LEU A 185 -13.12 18.20 -5.89
C LEU A 185 -13.92 18.49 -7.17
N PRO A 186 -13.36 18.21 -8.36
CA PRO A 186 -14.08 18.36 -9.61
C PRO A 186 -15.23 17.34 -9.71
N PRO A 187 -16.24 17.58 -10.55
CA PRO A 187 -17.35 16.67 -10.73
C PRO A 187 -16.87 15.30 -11.25
N HIS A 188 -17.33 14.22 -10.63
CA HIS A 188 -16.99 12.86 -11.04
C HIS A 188 -18.04 11.84 -10.53
N VAL A 189 -18.10 10.69 -11.18
CA VAL A 189 -18.96 9.57 -10.79
C VAL A 189 -18.09 8.40 -10.38
N THR A 190 -18.34 7.81 -9.23
CA THR A 190 -17.58 6.67 -8.70
C THR A 190 -18.44 5.44 -8.56
N LEU A 191 -17.80 4.28 -8.70
CA LEU A 191 -18.30 2.99 -8.25
C LEU A 191 -17.19 2.34 -7.43
N ASN A 192 -17.32 2.40 -6.11
CA ASN A 192 -16.37 1.79 -5.18
C ASN A 192 -16.86 0.42 -4.73
N PHE A 193 -15.92 -0.45 -4.35
CA PHE A 193 -16.21 -1.75 -3.75
C PHE A 193 -15.70 -1.76 -2.32
N ILE A 194 -16.62 -1.91 -1.37
CA ILE A 194 -16.30 -1.89 0.06
C ILE A 194 -16.59 -3.22 0.74
N GLY A 195 -16.02 -3.40 1.93
CA GLY A 195 -16.38 -4.45 2.86
C GLY A 195 -17.83 -4.33 3.34
N ARG A 196 -18.42 -5.47 3.70
CA ARG A 196 -19.76 -5.48 4.32
C ARG A 196 -19.80 -4.64 5.62
N ASP A 197 -18.72 -4.68 6.39
CA ASP A 197 -18.54 -4.00 7.66
C ASP A 197 -18.41 -2.48 7.53
N GLU A 198 -18.04 -1.99 6.34
CA GLU A 198 -17.97 -0.57 6.00
C GLU A 198 -19.32 -0.01 5.50
N LEU A 199 -20.29 -0.89 5.18
CA LEU A 199 -21.61 -0.50 4.69
C LEU A 199 -22.59 -0.26 5.85
N GLU A 200 -23.41 0.78 5.75
CA GLU A 200 -24.49 1.05 6.70
C GLU A 200 -25.48 -0.12 6.84
N LYS A 201 -26.06 -0.29 8.03
CA LYS A 201 -26.87 -1.49 8.35
C LYS A 201 -28.16 -1.55 7.54
N GLU A 202 -28.70 -0.38 7.21
CA GLU A 202 -29.91 -0.15 6.43
C GLU A 202 -29.68 -0.62 4.99
N LEU A 203 -28.57 -0.20 4.37
CA LEU A 203 -28.13 -0.66 3.05
C LEU A 203 -27.85 -2.17 3.03
N GLN A 204 -27.21 -2.72 4.07
CA GLN A 204 -27.02 -4.17 4.19
C GLN A 204 -28.36 -4.92 4.23
N ALA A 205 -29.35 -4.41 4.97
CA ALA A 205 -30.66 -5.02 5.07
C ALA A 205 -31.43 -4.93 3.75
N GLU A 206 -31.35 -3.81 3.04
CA GLU A 206 -31.96 -3.59 1.72
C GLU A 206 -31.43 -4.56 0.66
N ILE A 207 -30.10 -4.73 0.61
CA ILE A 207 -29.44 -5.71 -0.28
C ILE A 207 -29.96 -7.12 0.00
N VAL A 208 -30.07 -7.51 1.27
CA VAL A 208 -30.59 -8.84 1.67
C VAL A 208 -32.06 -8.99 1.30
N ALA A 209 -32.87 -7.94 1.50
CA ALA A 209 -34.29 -7.95 1.20
C ALA A 209 -34.56 -8.13 -0.30
N HIS A 210 -33.81 -7.44 -1.16
CA HIS A 210 -33.95 -7.51 -2.62
C HIS A 210 -33.12 -8.62 -3.28
N ARG A 211 -32.21 -9.27 -2.53
CA ARG A 211 -31.33 -10.36 -2.99
C ARG A 211 -30.46 -9.94 -4.17
N TRP A 212 -29.92 -8.73 -4.12
CA TRP A 212 -29.02 -8.24 -5.17
C TRP A 212 -27.71 -9.03 -5.18
N SER A 213 -27.13 -9.21 -6.37
CA SER A 213 -25.95 -10.04 -6.59
C SER A 213 -24.68 -9.34 -6.10
N ILE A 214 -23.88 -10.03 -5.29
CA ILE A 214 -22.58 -9.54 -4.80
C ILE A 214 -21.48 -10.54 -5.20
N ALA A 215 -20.32 -10.06 -5.64
CA ALA A 215 -19.24 -10.93 -6.11
C ALA A 215 -18.40 -11.56 -4.98
N GLY A 216 -18.43 -11.00 -3.78
CA GLY A 216 -17.64 -11.46 -2.64
C GLY A 216 -17.76 -10.54 -1.42
N PRO A 217 -17.10 -10.87 -0.30
CA PRO A 217 -17.24 -10.15 0.97
C PRO A 217 -16.71 -8.70 0.97
N ARG A 218 -15.86 -8.33 0.00
CA ARG A 218 -15.35 -6.96 -0.23
C ARG A 218 -15.84 -6.35 -1.56
N ALA A 219 -16.96 -6.86 -2.07
CA ALA A 219 -17.46 -6.49 -3.40
C ALA A 219 -18.84 -5.82 -3.32
N TYR A 220 -19.11 -5.08 -2.23
CA TYR A 220 -20.37 -4.34 -2.09
C TYR A 220 -20.25 -3.04 -2.91
N PRO A 221 -21.04 -2.87 -3.98
CA PRO A 221 -20.94 -1.68 -4.81
C PRO A 221 -21.53 -0.48 -4.08
N LEU A 222 -20.76 0.61 -4.04
CA LEU A 222 -21.18 1.90 -3.51
C LEU A 222 -21.01 2.95 -4.62
N PRO A 223 -22.08 3.27 -5.36
CA PRO A 223 -22.05 4.32 -6.37
C PRO A 223 -22.24 5.69 -5.72
N LEU A 224 -21.40 6.66 -6.10
CA LEU A 224 -21.48 8.03 -5.59
C LEU A 224 -21.22 9.03 -6.72
N VAL A 225 -21.94 10.16 -6.70
CA VAL A 225 -21.71 11.27 -7.61
C VAL A 225 -21.22 12.47 -6.82
N VAL A 226 -20.12 13.07 -7.27
CA VAL A 226 -19.68 14.39 -6.83
C VAL A 226 -20.09 15.38 -7.91
N ASP A 227 -20.89 16.38 -7.54
CA ASP A 227 -21.37 17.40 -8.47
C ASP A 227 -20.39 18.55 -8.69
N ASP A 228 -20.81 19.57 -9.45
CA ASP A 228 -19.99 20.74 -9.76
C ASP A 228 -19.63 21.59 -8.53
N ASP A 229 -20.41 21.46 -7.45
CA ASP A 229 -20.16 22.12 -6.17
C ASP A 229 -19.24 21.28 -5.27
N GLY A 230 -18.76 20.13 -5.74
CA GLY A 230 -17.94 19.21 -4.96
C GLY A 230 -18.74 18.46 -3.89
N ILE A 231 -20.07 18.48 -3.97
CA ILE A 231 -20.95 17.85 -2.99
C ILE A 231 -21.26 16.43 -3.44
N ALA A 232 -21.06 15.49 -2.51
CA ALA A 232 -21.37 14.09 -2.68
C ALA A 232 -22.88 13.87 -2.59
N ARG A 233 -23.44 13.17 -3.57
CA ARG A 233 -24.86 12.83 -3.64
C ARG A 233 -25.09 11.43 -4.22
N PRO A 234 -26.24 10.80 -3.96
CA PRO A 234 -26.64 9.56 -4.63
C PRO A 234 -26.74 9.74 -6.16
N PRO A 235 -26.49 8.67 -6.94
CA PRO A 235 -26.64 8.70 -8.39
C PRO A 235 -28.11 8.77 -8.81
N ALA A 236 -28.41 9.46 -9.91
CA ALA A 236 -29.71 9.37 -10.55
C ALA A 236 -29.73 8.24 -11.60
N ALA A 237 -30.89 8.01 -12.23
CA ALA A 237 -31.09 6.92 -13.20
C ALA A 237 -30.08 6.92 -14.35
N ARG A 238 -29.65 8.12 -14.80
CA ARG A 238 -28.65 8.24 -15.85
C ARG A 238 -27.28 7.78 -15.38
N GLU A 239 -26.81 8.23 -14.21
CA GLU A 239 -25.51 7.84 -13.67
C GLU A 239 -25.47 6.34 -13.36
N VAL A 240 -26.57 5.76 -12.87
CA VAL A 240 -26.68 4.30 -12.70
C VAL A 240 -26.56 3.57 -14.03
N ALA A 241 -27.22 4.04 -15.09
CA ALA A 241 -27.10 3.45 -16.42
C ALA A 241 -25.68 3.57 -16.99
N VAL A 242 -24.98 4.68 -16.73
CA VAL A 242 -23.57 4.89 -17.12
C VAL A 242 -22.67 3.88 -16.38
N LEU A 243 -22.81 3.75 -15.06
CA LEU A 243 -22.01 2.81 -14.26
C LEU A 243 -22.27 1.34 -14.65
N GLU A 244 -23.52 0.98 -14.94
CA GLU A 244 -23.89 -0.34 -15.45
C GLU A 244 -23.20 -0.62 -16.80
N ALA A 245 -23.36 0.30 -17.76
CA ALA A 245 -22.81 0.17 -19.10
C ALA A 245 -21.26 0.09 -19.07
N LEU A 246 -20.62 0.94 -18.26
CA LEU A 246 -19.18 0.95 -18.06
C LEU A 246 -18.68 -0.37 -17.46
N SER A 247 -19.32 -0.85 -16.40
CA SER A 247 -18.92 -2.11 -15.76
C SER A 247 -18.95 -3.28 -16.75
N LEU A 248 -20.00 -3.35 -17.59
CA LEU A 248 -20.12 -4.39 -18.62
C LEU A 248 -19.09 -4.21 -19.75
N ALA A 249 -18.90 -3.00 -20.25
CA ALA A 249 -17.96 -2.72 -21.34
C ALA A 249 -16.51 -2.98 -20.92
N VAL A 250 -16.11 -2.53 -19.73
CA VAL A 250 -14.77 -2.81 -19.16
C VAL A 250 -14.59 -4.32 -19.00
N SER A 251 -15.59 -5.04 -18.49
CA SER A 251 -15.49 -6.51 -18.37
C SER A 251 -15.25 -7.18 -19.72
N LYS A 252 -16.00 -6.79 -20.76
CA LYS A 252 -15.82 -7.30 -22.13
C LYS A 252 -14.47 -6.95 -22.74
N LEU A 253 -13.97 -5.73 -22.48
CA LEU A 253 -12.65 -5.32 -22.92
C LEU A 253 -11.56 -6.25 -22.39
N LEU A 254 -11.67 -6.68 -21.12
CA LEU A 254 -10.70 -7.61 -20.53
C LEU A 254 -10.81 -9.05 -21.05
N GLU A 255 -11.92 -9.41 -21.71
CA GLU A 255 -12.08 -10.71 -22.38
C GLU A 255 -11.36 -10.76 -23.74
N ILE A 256 -11.14 -9.61 -24.38
CA ILE A 256 -10.26 -9.49 -25.56
C ILE A 256 -8.84 -9.73 -25.06
N GLU A 257 -8.17 -10.78 -25.57
CA GLU A 257 -6.87 -11.30 -25.09
C GLU A 257 -6.05 -10.26 -24.31
N ALA A 258 -5.95 -10.44 -22.98
CA ALA A 258 -5.39 -9.48 -22.02
C ALA A 258 -4.01 -8.90 -22.39
N VAL A 259 -3.27 -9.61 -23.25
CA VAL A 259 -2.01 -9.17 -23.87
C VAL A 259 -2.22 -7.90 -24.70
N GLY A 260 -3.26 -7.83 -25.54
CA GLY A 260 -3.51 -6.69 -26.43
C GLY A 260 -3.95 -5.42 -25.71
N VAL A 261 -4.67 -5.54 -24.59
CA VAL A 261 -5.09 -4.38 -23.77
C VAL A 261 -3.90 -3.79 -23.04
N ALA A 262 -3.07 -4.63 -22.40
CA ALA A 262 -1.83 -4.19 -21.76
C ALA A 262 -0.86 -3.59 -22.79
N ASP A 263 -0.69 -4.24 -23.95
CA ASP A 263 0.14 -3.75 -25.06
C ASP A 263 -0.37 -2.43 -25.63
N ALA A 264 -1.69 -2.16 -25.62
CA ALA A 264 -2.23 -0.88 -26.05
C ALA A 264 -1.77 0.26 -25.14
N PHE A 265 -1.81 0.08 -23.81
CA PHE A 265 -1.31 1.08 -22.85
C PHE A 265 0.22 1.30 -22.95
N ILE A 266 0.94 0.35 -23.54
CA ILE A 266 2.40 0.36 -23.76
C ILE A 266 2.75 0.91 -25.15
N GLY A 267 1.88 0.70 -26.15
CA GLY A 267 2.06 1.04 -27.55
C GLY A 267 1.70 2.48 -27.90
N ALA A 268 2.12 2.91 -29.09
CA ALA A 268 1.81 4.24 -29.63
C ALA A 268 0.47 4.30 -30.38
N GLU A 269 -0.18 3.17 -30.62
CA GLU A 269 -1.44 3.07 -31.35
C GLU A 269 -2.61 2.91 -30.38
N SER A 270 -3.54 3.85 -30.41
CA SER A 270 -4.79 3.75 -29.67
C SER A 270 -5.65 2.63 -30.26
N ILE A 271 -6.03 1.68 -29.41
CA ILE A 271 -7.11 0.75 -29.69
C ILE A 271 -8.43 1.46 -29.37
N VAL A 272 -9.38 1.37 -30.32
CA VAL A 272 -10.74 1.85 -30.14
C VAL A 272 -11.65 0.64 -30.25
N GLU A 273 -12.26 0.25 -29.14
CA GLU A 273 -13.23 -0.83 -29.10
C GLU A 273 -14.62 -0.28 -28.79
N THR A 274 -15.64 -0.82 -29.47
CA THR A 274 -17.03 -0.45 -29.24
C THR A 274 -17.82 -1.67 -28.80
N PHE A 275 -18.42 -1.58 -27.61
CA PHE A 275 -19.23 -2.64 -27.04
C PHE A 275 -20.70 -2.23 -27.00
N GLU A 276 -21.56 -3.03 -27.62
CA GLU A 276 -23.00 -2.95 -27.39
C GLU A 276 -23.31 -3.63 -26.05
N VAL A 277 -23.97 -2.91 -25.14
CA VAL A 277 -24.35 -3.40 -23.82
C VAL A 277 -25.79 -3.00 -23.49
N GLU A 278 -26.46 -3.84 -22.74
CA GLU A 278 -27.82 -3.58 -22.25
C GLU A 278 -27.77 -2.78 -20.95
N SER A 279 -28.18 -1.51 -20.96
CA SER A 279 -28.31 -0.69 -19.75
C SER A 279 -29.75 -0.63 -19.24
N SER A 280 -29.96 -0.15 -18.02
CA SER A 280 -31.28 0.09 -17.44
C SER A 280 -32.14 1.09 -18.23
N LEU A 281 -31.53 1.93 -19.07
CA LEU A 281 -32.22 2.86 -19.98
C LEU A 281 -32.30 2.35 -21.44
N GLY A 282 -31.93 1.09 -21.70
CA GLY A 282 -31.95 0.45 -23.01
C GLY A 282 -30.54 0.10 -23.53
N PRO A 283 -30.44 -0.47 -24.74
CA PRO A 283 -29.17 -0.80 -25.37
C PRO A 283 -28.37 0.46 -25.67
N VAL A 284 -27.08 0.44 -25.35
CA VAL A 284 -26.14 1.54 -25.57
C VAL A 284 -24.84 1.01 -26.15
N ASN A 285 -24.20 1.82 -26.98
CA ASN A 285 -22.83 1.59 -27.46
C ASN A 285 -21.87 2.33 -26.55
N VAL A 286 -20.90 1.60 -25.99
CA VAL A 286 -19.81 2.14 -25.19
C VAL A 286 -18.55 2.03 -26.02
N GLU A 287 -18.01 3.16 -26.42
CA GLU A 287 -16.71 3.26 -27.08
C GLU A 287 -15.63 3.50 -26.01
N LEU A 288 -14.64 2.62 -25.98
CA LEU A 288 -13.47 2.69 -25.11
C LEU A 288 -12.23 2.90 -25.97
N THR A 289 -11.46 3.96 -25.70
CA THR A 289 -10.21 4.26 -26.39
C THR A 289 -9.02 4.17 -25.45
N ILE A 290 -8.02 3.37 -25.84
CA ILE A 290 -6.88 2.97 -25.02
C ILE A 290 -5.58 3.04 -25.82
N PRO A 291 -4.60 3.88 -25.45
CA PRO A 291 -4.74 5.03 -24.56
C PRO A 291 -5.49 6.17 -25.29
N PRO A 292 -6.10 7.13 -24.57
CA PRO A 292 -6.74 8.27 -25.17
C PRO A 292 -5.78 9.13 -26.00
N PRO A 293 -6.24 9.73 -27.13
CA PRO A 293 -5.47 10.73 -27.86
C PRO A 293 -5.12 11.92 -26.97
N GLY A 294 -3.87 12.38 -27.02
CA GLY A 294 -3.43 13.56 -26.26
C GLY A 294 -3.40 13.36 -24.74
N SER A 295 -3.42 12.12 -24.25
CA SER A 295 -3.40 11.77 -22.83
C SER A 295 -2.13 12.22 -22.08
N GLY A 296 -1.19 12.93 -22.70
CA GLY A 296 0.00 13.41 -22.00
C GLY A 296 0.90 12.29 -21.47
N LEU A 297 0.56 11.03 -21.75
CA LEU A 297 1.54 9.98 -22.00
C LEU A 297 2.33 10.43 -23.25
N GLU A 298 3.12 11.51 -23.14
CA GLU A 298 4.42 11.55 -23.77
C GLU A 298 4.95 10.14 -23.56
N ARG A 299 5.19 9.41 -24.67
CA ARG A 299 5.90 8.12 -24.67
C ARG A 299 6.63 8.04 -23.36
N ASN A 300 6.11 7.28 -22.39
CA ASN A 300 6.96 7.01 -21.25
C ASN A 300 8.19 6.42 -21.94
N PRO A 301 9.39 7.04 -21.88
CA PRO A 301 10.55 6.51 -22.58
C PRO A 301 10.82 5.06 -22.16
N TYR A 302 10.18 4.65 -21.06
CA TYR A 302 10.20 3.35 -20.41
C TYR A 302 8.92 2.51 -20.59
N ALA A 303 7.84 3.01 -21.23
CA ALA A 303 6.75 2.17 -21.75
C ALA A 303 7.01 1.72 -23.20
N VAL A 304 8.09 2.20 -23.83
CA VAL A 304 8.64 1.54 -25.02
C VAL A 304 9.16 0.20 -24.55
N GLU A 305 8.44 -0.89 -24.80
CA GLU A 305 8.88 -2.25 -24.45
C GLU A 305 9.46 -2.31 -23.02
N LEU A 306 8.75 -2.85 -22.03
CA LEU A 306 9.50 -3.67 -21.06
C LEU A 306 10.00 -4.91 -21.83
N ASP A 307 10.95 -4.68 -22.74
CA ASP A 307 12.09 -5.52 -22.90
C ASP A 307 12.72 -5.53 -21.51
N ILE A 308 12.18 -6.40 -20.66
CA ILE A 308 12.70 -6.66 -19.33
C ILE A 308 14.18 -7.01 -19.47
N HIS A 309 14.66 -7.51 -20.62
CA HIS A 309 16.09 -7.61 -20.89
C HIS A 309 16.77 -6.23 -20.84
N ALA A 310 16.28 -5.22 -21.59
CA ALA A 310 16.78 -3.85 -21.56
C ALA A 310 16.63 -3.17 -20.20
N HIS A 311 15.46 -3.26 -19.55
CA HIS A 311 15.21 -2.56 -18.27
C HIS A 311 15.87 -3.24 -17.09
N VAL A 312 15.86 -4.57 -17.01
CA VAL A 312 16.64 -5.29 -15.99
C VAL A 312 18.12 -4.98 -16.19
N THR A 313 18.62 -4.78 -17.42
CA THR A 313 20.00 -4.29 -17.64
C THR A 313 20.21 -2.80 -17.37
N ALA A 314 19.15 -1.98 -17.35
CA ALA A 314 19.21 -0.53 -17.18
C ALA A 314 19.03 -0.05 -15.71
N ILE A 315 18.60 -0.91 -14.78
CA ILE A 315 18.50 -0.64 -13.33
C ILE A 315 19.82 -0.05 -12.75
N GLU A 316 20.96 -0.25 -13.41
CA GLU A 316 22.26 0.30 -13.00
C GLU A 316 22.32 1.85 -12.92
N ASP A 317 21.43 2.58 -13.62
CA ASP A 317 21.45 4.05 -13.76
C ASP A 317 20.17 4.78 -13.28
N GLU A 318 19.16 4.07 -12.73
CA GLU A 318 17.88 4.65 -12.28
C GLU A 318 17.86 5.05 -10.79
N ASP A 319 16.83 5.79 -10.37
CA ASP A 319 16.62 6.14 -8.95
C ASP A 319 15.97 5.00 -8.15
N ASP A 320 16.10 5.05 -6.82
CA ASP A 320 15.70 3.95 -5.91
C ASP A 320 14.19 3.66 -5.90
N GLU A 321 13.37 4.62 -6.37
CA GLU A 321 11.90 4.53 -6.43
C GLU A 321 11.46 3.84 -7.72
N THR A 322 12.02 4.26 -8.86
CA THR A 322 11.79 3.62 -10.18
C THR A 322 12.23 2.15 -10.18
N ALA A 323 13.34 1.82 -9.52
CA ALA A 323 13.82 0.45 -9.42
C ALA A 323 12.84 -0.47 -8.65
N ALA A 324 12.11 0.06 -7.66
CA ALA A 324 11.15 -0.71 -6.88
C ALA A 324 9.90 -1.06 -7.70
N GLU A 325 9.39 -0.11 -8.48
CA GLU A 325 8.24 -0.33 -9.38
C GLU A 325 8.54 -1.42 -10.43
N ILE A 326 9.76 -1.43 -10.98
CA ILE A 326 10.20 -2.46 -11.93
C ILE A 326 10.29 -3.84 -11.26
N GLU A 327 10.76 -3.89 -10.00
CA GLU A 327 10.83 -5.14 -9.22
C GLU A 327 9.42 -5.70 -8.94
N ASP A 328 8.45 -4.85 -8.62
CA ASP A 328 7.07 -5.26 -8.38
C ASP A 328 6.41 -5.85 -9.64
N VAL A 329 6.59 -5.20 -10.79
CA VAL A 329 6.13 -5.72 -12.10
C VAL A 329 6.78 -7.07 -12.42
N LEU A 330 8.07 -7.25 -12.07
CA LEU A 330 8.79 -8.50 -12.30
C LEU A 330 8.26 -9.65 -11.41
N VAL A 331 7.98 -9.36 -10.13
CA VAL A 331 7.36 -10.31 -9.18
C VAL A 331 5.98 -10.73 -9.67
N GLU A 332 5.20 -9.77 -10.14
CA GLU A 332 3.86 -9.99 -10.68
C GLU A 332 3.84 -10.86 -11.94
N ARG A 333 4.83 -10.71 -12.83
CA ARG A 333 4.96 -11.56 -14.01
C ARG A 333 5.43 -12.96 -13.66
N PHE A 334 6.37 -13.08 -12.72
CA PHE A 334 6.76 -14.39 -12.19
C PHE A 334 5.55 -15.12 -11.60
N ALA A 335 4.69 -14.45 -10.83
CA ALA A 335 3.50 -15.05 -10.25
C ALA A 335 2.52 -15.60 -11.29
N ARG A 336 2.51 -15.05 -12.51
CA ARG A 336 1.68 -15.52 -13.65
C ARG A 336 2.43 -16.51 -14.56
N SER A 337 3.67 -16.85 -14.25
CA SER A 337 4.52 -17.71 -15.10
C SER A 337 4.23 -19.20 -14.88
N PRO A 338 4.47 -20.06 -15.90
CA PRO A 338 4.39 -21.52 -15.74
C PRO A 338 5.30 -22.06 -14.64
N GLU A 339 6.41 -21.38 -14.35
CA GLU A 339 7.34 -21.76 -13.28
C GLU A 339 6.76 -21.56 -11.87
N ALA A 340 5.82 -20.62 -11.70
CA ALA A 340 5.16 -20.35 -10.42
C ALA A 340 3.91 -21.20 -10.18
N GLU A 341 3.30 -21.78 -11.23
CA GLU A 341 2.11 -22.63 -11.15
C GLU A 341 2.18 -23.77 -10.10
N PRO A 342 3.31 -24.48 -9.91
CA PRO A 342 3.38 -25.57 -8.92
C PRO A 342 3.68 -25.09 -7.48
N LEU A 343 3.80 -23.79 -7.25
CA LEU A 343 4.18 -23.22 -5.95
C LEU A 343 2.96 -22.74 -5.16
N ASP A 344 3.16 -22.47 -3.87
CA ASP A 344 2.14 -21.87 -3.01
C ASP A 344 1.88 -20.39 -3.37
N ASP A 345 0.69 -19.88 -3.06
CA ASP A 345 0.28 -18.49 -3.35
C ASP A 345 1.23 -17.43 -2.75
N ASP A 346 1.95 -17.79 -1.67
CA ASP A 346 2.92 -16.92 -0.99
C ASP A 346 4.31 -16.89 -1.67
N ALA A 347 4.55 -17.73 -2.68
CA ALA A 347 5.83 -17.78 -3.40
C ALA A 347 6.33 -16.41 -3.90
N PRO A 348 5.51 -15.53 -4.50
CA PRO A 348 5.97 -14.22 -4.97
C PRO A 348 6.61 -13.36 -3.87
N VAL A 349 6.24 -13.56 -2.61
CA VAL A 349 6.83 -12.84 -1.46
C VAL A 349 8.34 -13.13 -1.36
N TRP A 350 8.77 -14.36 -1.57
CA TRP A 350 10.20 -14.70 -1.48
C TRP A 350 11.03 -14.12 -2.61
N VAL A 351 10.42 -13.92 -3.79
CA VAL A 351 11.05 -13.22 -4.90
C VAL A 351 11.21 -11.73 -4.59
N ALA A 352 10.15 -11.07 -4.11
CA ALA A 352 10.23 -9.67 -3.68
C ALA A 352 11.31 -9.46 -2.61
N ARG A 353 11.43 -10.40 -1.65
CA ARG A 353 12.47 -10.36 -0.61
C ARG A 353 13.88 -10.55 -1.16
N LEU A 354 14.07 -11.40 -2.16
CA LEU A 354 15.36 -11.56 -2.83
C LEU A 354 15.79 -10.24 -3.49
N LEU A 355 14.88 -9.62 -4.25
CA LEU A 355 15.14 -8.38 -5.00
C LEU A 355 15.47 -7.22 -4.04
N ASP A 356 14.67 -7.03 -2.99
CA ASP A 356 14.95 -6.03 -1.96
C ASP A 356 16.31 -6.25 -1.29
N LEU A 357 16.68 -7.49 -0.96
CA LEU A 357 17.99 -7.77 -0.35
C LEU A 357 19.15 -7.50 -1.33
N ALA A 358 18.99 -7.85 -2.61
CA ALA A 358 19.98 -7.56 -3.65
C ALA A 358 20.21 -6.05 -3.81
N ARG A 359 19.12 -5.27 -3.89
CA ARG A 359 19.18 -3.81 -4.03
C ARG A 359 19.70 -3.13 -2.76
N SER A 360 19.09 -3.43 -1.61
CA SER A 360 19.36 -2.74 -0.35
C SER A 360 20.74 -3.03 0.26
N TYR A 361 21.28 -4.24 0.05
CA TYR A 361 22.53 -4.67 0.70
C TYR A 361 23.70 -4.83 -0.25
N HIS A 362 23.44 -5.29 -1.47
CA HIS A 362 24.48 -5.51 -2.47
C HIS A 362 24.53 -4.39 -3.50
N GLY A 363 23.45 -3.60 -3.63
CA GLY A 363 23.35 -2.52 -4.61
C GLY A 363 23.45 -3.04 -6.03
N VAL A 364 22.96 -4.26 -6.26
CA VAL A 364 22.98 -4.93 -7.57
C VAL A 364 21.57 -5.10 -8.08
N ALA A 365 21.41 -4.91 -9.37
CA ALA A 365 20.18 -5.25 -10.08
C ALA A 365 20.05 -6.77 -10.23
N VAL A 366 18.83 -7.25 -10.53
CA VAL A 366 18.60 -8.68 -10.76
C VAL A 366 19.33 -9.23 -12.02
N THR A 367 19.72 -8.39 -12.98
CA THR A 367 20.63 -8.78 -14.10
C THR A 367 22.06 -9.02 -13.67
N GLU A 368 22.52 -8.28 -12.67
CA GLU A 368 23.90 -8.33 -12.18
C GLU A 368 24.08 -9.46 -11.15
N LEU A 369 22.99 -10.13 -10.79
CA LEU A 369 22.97 -11.21 -9.84
C LEU A 369 23.90 -12.34 -10.30
N SER A 370 25.00 -12.46 -9.58
CA SER A 370 26.00 -13.50 -9.78
C SER A 370 25.79 -14.63 -8.75
N PRO A 371 26.29 -15.85 -9.01
CA PRO A 371 26.19 -16.95 -8.06
C PRO A 371 26.74 -16.60 -6.67
N ASP A 372 27.84 -15.85 -6.60
CA ASP A 372 28.47 -15.47 -5.33
C ASP A 372 27.58 -14.53 -4.50
N VAL A 373 27.04 -13.49 -5.14
CA VAL A 373 26.12 -12.53 -4.48
C VAL A 373 24.81 -13.22 -4.12
N PHE A 374 24.29 -14.07 -4.99
CA PHE A 374 23.09 -14.84 -4.74
C PHE A 374 23.26 -15.80 -3.55
N GLU A 375 24.41 -16.47 -3.44
CA GLU A 375 24.74 -17.32 -2.29
C GLU A 375 24.80 -16.52 -1.00
N GLU A 376 25.39 -15.33 -1.02
CA GLU A 376 25.45 -14.42 0.13
C GLU A 376 24.03 -13.97 0.55
N ILE A 377 23.18 -13.59 -0.40
CA ILE A 377 21.80 -13.18 -0.09
C ILE A 377 21.01 -14.35 0.51
N VAL A 378 21.01 -15.51 -0.14
CA VAL A 378 20.16 -16.65 0.25
C VAL A 378 20.61 -17.27 1.56
N PHE A 379 21.92 -17.41 1.78
CA PHE A 379 22.43 -18.15 2.93
C PHE A 379 23.02 -17.27 4.03
N GLU A 380 23.35 -15.99 3.81
CA GLU A 380 23.85 -15.09 4.85
C GLU A 380 22.81 -14.00 5.18
N ASP A 381 22.32 -13.25 4.20
CA ASP A 381 21.44 -12.11 4.48
C ASP A 381 20.01 -12.51 4.85
N LEU A 382 19.40 -13.44 4.13
CA LEU A 382 18.05 -13.89 4.42
C LEU A 382 17.97 -14.50 5.85
N PRO A 383 18.85 -15.43 6.27
CA PRO A 383 18.86 -15.92 7.65
C PRO A 383 19.14 -14.83 8.68
N ARG A 384 19.87 -13.79 8.30
CA ARG A 384 20.24 -12.69 9.20
C ARG A 384 19.14 -11.63 9.35
N LYS A 385 18.34 -11.40 8.31
CA LYS A 385 17.49 -10.22 8.19
C LYS A 385 16.00 -10.54 8.14
N VAL A 386 15.62 -11.70 7.63
CA VAL A 386 14.22 -12.07 7.46
C VAL A 386 13.77 -12.95 8.62
N SER A 387 12.74 -12.53 9.33
CA SER A 387 12.13 -13.29 10.43
C SER A 387 11.15 -14.32 9.86
N CYS A 388 11.59 -15.57 9.75
CA CYS A 388 10.76 -16.69 9.30
C CYS A 388 11.18 -18.00 9.99
N GLU A 389 10.28 -18.97 10.02
CA GLU A 389 10.55 -20.29 10.60
C GLU A 389 11.50 -21.10 9.71
N PRO A 390 12.38 -21.94 10.27
CA PRO A 390 13.27 -22.79 9.47
C PRO A 390 12.55 -23.74 8.52
N ASP A 391 11.30 -24.08 8.81
CA ASP A 391 10.48 -25.00 8.04
C ASP A 391 10.05 -24.45 6.67
N VAL A 392 10.14 -23.13 6.46
CA VAL A 392 9.89 -22.50 5.14
C VAL A 392 11.03 -22.72 4.15
N ALA A 393 12.18 -23.27 4.58
CA ALA A 393 13.36 -23.44 3.71
C ALA A 393 13.09 -24.20 2.39
N PRO A 394 12.26 -25.27 2.35
CA PRO A 394 11.92 -25.94 1.08
C PRO A 394 11.16 -25.03 0.13
N GLU A 395 10.17 -24.29 0.65
CA GLU A 395 9.35 -23.34 -0.12
C GLU A 395 10.22 -22.22 -0.70
N VAL A 396 11.08 -21.60 0.12
CA VAL A 396 12.02 -20.56 -0.32
C VAL A 396 12.89 -21.09 -1.46
N VAL A 397 13.50 -22.27 -1.30
CA VAL A 397 14.39 -22.82 -2.32
C VAL A 397 13.63 -23.20 -3.59
N ALA A 398 12.44 -23.78 -3.49
CA ALA A 398 11.60 -24.11 -4.64
C ALA A 398 11.22 -22.86 -5.43
N THR A 399 10.79 -21.81 -4.73
CA THR A 399 10.45 -20.52 -5.33
C THR A 399 11.64 -19.86 -6.02
N LEU A 400 12.80 -19.82 -5.36
CA LEU A 400 13.99 -19.21 -5.96
C LEU A 400 14.51 -20.02 -7.17
N ARG A 401 14.35 -21.35 -7.18
CA ARG A 401 14.65 -22.19 -8.35
C ARG A 401 13.72 -21.85 -9.51
N ALA A 402 12.42 -21.77 -9.25
CA ALA A 402 11.42 -21.39 -10.23
C ALA A 402 11.68 -20.00 -10.80
N PHE A 403 12.01 -19.03 -9.95
CA PHE A 403 12.33 -17.67 -10.37
C PHE A 403 13.58 -17.60 -11.24
N VAL A 404 14.65 -18.32 -10.87
CA VAL A 404 15.87 -18.41 -11.72
C VAL A 404 15.57 -19.07 -13.06
N ALA A 405 14.72 -20.10 -13.10
CA ALA A 405 14.29 -20.75 -14.34
C ALA A 405 13.49 -19.79 -15.23
N TYR A 406 12.54 -19.06 -14.63
CA TYR A 406 11.76 -18.01 -15.28
C TYR A 406 12.68 -16.93 -15.89
N LEU A 407 13.58 -16.34 -15.10
CA LEU A 407 14.52 -15.32 -15.58
C LEU A 407 15.44 -15.83 -16.70
N THR A 408 15.80 -17.11 -16.67
CA THR A 408 16.63 -17.72 -17.71
C THR A 408 15.84 -17.93 -19.01
N ARG A 409 14.59 -18.40 -18.92
CA ARG A 409 13.72 -18.67 -20.09
C ARG A 409 13.22 -17.38 -20.72
N GLU A 410 12.65 -16.50 -19.91
CA GLU A 410 11.94 -15.29 -20.37
C GLU A 410 12.91 -14.17 -20.74
N HIS A 411 14.04 -14.05 -20.05
CA HIS A 411 14.94 -12.89 -20.20
C HIS A 411 16.36 -13.27 -20.64
N GLY A 412 16.66 -14.54 -20.92
CA GLY A 412 17.95 -14.97 -21.46
C GLY A 412 19.17 -14.62 -20.59
N LEU A 413 18.97 -14.43 -19.27
CA LEU A 413 20.00 -13.94 -18.36
C LEU A 413 21.01 -15.05 -17.99
N ALA A 414 22.00 -15.26 -18.87
CA ALA A 414 23.00 -16.32 -18.71
C ALA A 414 23.81 -16.26 -17.40
N LYS A 415 23.97 -15.07 -16.80
CA LYS A 415 24.61 -14.92 -15.47
C LYS A 415 23.73 -15.47 -14.35
N VAL A 416 22.42 -15.22 -14.42
CA VAL A 416 21.42 -15.67 -13.45
C VAL A 416 21.25 -17.19 -13.52
N ALA A 417 21.40 -17.80 -14.70
CA ALA A 417 21.41 -19.25 -14.84
C ALA A 417 22.46 -19.94 -13.95
N GLY A 418 23.59 -19.27 -13.66
CA GLY A 418 24.60 -19.76 -12.72
C GLY A 418 24.09 -19.86 -11.27
N CYS A 419 23.10 -19.07 -10.88
CA CYS A 419 22.50 -19.07 -9.55
C CYS A 419 21.73 -20.38 -9.27
N ALA A 420 21.29 -21.09 -10.32
CA ALA A 420 20.65 -22.40 -10.15
C ALA A 420 21.60 -23.41 -9.46
N SER A 421 22.91 -23.29 -9.68
CA SER A 421 23.92 -24.15 -9.03
C SER A 421 24.03 -23.94 -7.52
N VAL A 422 23.73 -22.73 -7.05
CA VAL A 422 23.69 -22.35 -5.63
C VAL A 422 22.51 -23.04 -4.92
N LEU A 423 21.43 -23.30 -5.65
CA LEU A 423 20.21 -23.95 -5.17
C LEU A 423 20.21 -25.47 -5.42
N GLY A 424 21.36 -26.14 -5.46
CA GLY A 424 21.44 -27.60 -5.65
C GLY A 424 20.76 -28.43 -4.55
N ASP A 425 20.86 -29.76 -4.63
CA ASP A 425 20.12 -30.72 -3.79
C ASP A 425 20.28 -30.53 -2.27
N GLY A 426 21.37 -29.88 -1.83
CA GLY A 426 21.63 -29.59 -0.41
C GLY A 426 21.16 -28.21 0.09
N ALA A 427 20.61 -27.37 -0.79
CA ALA A 427 20.29 -25.97 -0.48
C ALA A 427 19.24 -25.85 0.61
N GLU A 428 18.20 -26.68 0.60
CA GLU A 428 17.13 -26.67 1.61
C GLU A 428 17.67 -26.99 3.00
N VAL A 429 18.51 -28.03 3.11
CA VAL A 429 19.15 -28.43 4.37
C VAL A 429 20.09 -27.34 4.87
N LYS A 430 20.87 -26.72 3.97
CA LYS A 430 21.79 -25.63 4.28
C LYS A 430 21.03 -24.40 4.78
N LEU A 431 19.97 -23.98 4.07
CA LEU A 431 19.15 -22.83 4.43
C LEU A 431 18.44 -23.05 5.77
N ARG A 432 17.79 -24.20 5.95
CA ARG A 432 17.13 -24.57 7.22
C ARG A 432 18.08 -24.52 8.40
N LYS A 433 19.31 -25.05 8.24
CA LYS A 433 20.33 -25.01 9.28
C LYS A 433 20.73 -23.58 9.66
N ARG A 434 20.80 -22.68 8.69
CA ARG A 434 21.15 -21.28 8.94
C ARG A 434 19.98 -20.45 9.49
N LEU A 435 18.75 -20.74 9.06
CA LEU A 435 17.53 -20.15 9.62
C LEU A 435 17.28 -20.56 11.07
N SER A 436 17.77 -21.73 11.49
CA SER A 436 17.63 -22.23 12.87
C SER A 436 18.80 -21.90 13.78
N ASP A 437 19.90 -21.34 13.27
CA ASP A 437 21.12 -21.08 14.03
C ASP A 437 21.22 -19.59 14.42
N PRO A 438 21.09 -19.25 15.72
CA PRO A 438 21.12 -17.87 16.20
C PRO A 438 22.41 -17.11 15.86
N ARG A 439 23.50 -17.81 15.53
CA ARG A 439 24.78 -17.18 15.12
C ARG A 439 24.67 -16.46 13.77
N TYR A 440 23.71 -16.83 12.94
CA TYR A 440 23.44 -16.20 11.66
C TYR A 440 22.43 -15.05 11.77
N PHE A 441 21.85 -14.80 12.94
CA PHE A 441 20.85 -13.74 13.10
C PHE A 441 21.48 -12.36 13.23
N GLY A 442 20.87 -11.38 12.57
CA GLY A 442 21.19 -9.97 12.77
C GLY A 442 20.67 -9.50 14.12
N MET A 443 21.25 -8.43 14.64
CA MET A 443 20.90 -7.87 15.96
C MET A 443 19.38 -7.70 16.14
N THR A 444 18.69 -7.14 15.14
CA THR A 444 17.24 -6.93 15.13
C THR A 444 16.46 -8.24 15.11
N LYS A 445 16.88 -9.24 14.33
CA LYS A 445 16.24 -10.56 14.28
C LYS A 445 16.43 -11.34 15.58
N SER A 446 17.61 -11.29 16.20
CA SER A 446 17.86 -11.95 17.50
C SER A 446 16.97 -11.39 18.61
N ILE A 447 16.71 -10.09 18.57
CA ILE A 447 15.78 -9.41 19.48
C ILE A 447 14.36 -9.91 19.23
N PHE A 448 13.91 -9.88 17.98
CA PHE A 448 12.55 -10.27 17.59
C PHE A 448 12.25 -11.76 17.88
N MET A 449 13.20 -12.64 17.58
CA MET A 449 13.10 -14.08 17.91
C MET A 449 13.16 -14.33 19.42
N GLY A 450 13.96 -13.55 20.16
CA GLY A 450 13.97 -13.58 21.63
C GLY A 450 12.61 -13.17 22.22
N ALA A 451 11.99 -12.12 21.68
CA ALA A 451 10.69 -11.60 22.13
C ALA A 451 9.60 -12.66 21.91
N ARG A 452 9.56 -13.25 20.71
CA ARG A 452 8.61 -14.29 20.37
C ARG A 452 8.78 -15.57 21.22
N ALA A 453 10.01 -16.00 21.47
CA ALA A 453 10.29 -17.15 22.33
C ALA A 453 9.92 -16.90 23.81
N ALA A 454 9.97 -15.64 24.25
CA ALA A 454 9.50 -15.20 25.56
C ALA A 454 7.98 -14.99 25.63
N GLY A 455 7.25 -15.20 24.52
CA GLY A 455 5.79 -15.02 24.46
C GLY A 455 5.32 -13.57 24.42
N VAL A 456 6.20 -12.64 24.04
CA VAL A 456 5.89 -11.21 23.91
C VAL A 456 4.96 -11.01 22.71
N ASP A 457 3.87 -10.24 22.91
CA ASP A 457 2.98 -9.85 21.83
C ASP A 457 3.66 -8.78 20.96
N LEU A 458 3.99 -9.16 19.73
CA LEU A 458 4.71 -8.32 18.78
C LEU A 458 3.81 -7.28 18.10
N ALA A 459 2.48 -7.39 18.25
CA ALA A 459 1.53 -6.37 17.81
C ALA A 459 1.33 -5.26 18.86
N ASN A 460 1.85 -5.44 20.08
CA ASN A 460 1.78 -4.47 21.16
C ASN A 460 3.13 -3.76 21.34
N GLU A 461 3.21 -2.50 20.92
CA GLU A 461 4.44 -1.71 20.96
C GLU A 461 5.01 -1.52 22.38
N SER A 462 4.14 -1.52 23.40
CA SER A 462 4.55 -1.41 24.80
C SER A 462 5.27 -2.67 25.31
N ASP A 463 4.78 -3.85 24.91
CA ASP A 463 5.39 -5.14 25.27
C ASP A 463 6.73 -5.35 24.55
N VAL A 464 6.82 -4.93 23.29
CA VAL A 464 8.08 -4.90 22.53
C VAL A 464 9.10 -3.95 23.16
N THR A 465 8.67 -2.76 23.60
CA THR A 465 9.55 -1.75 24.22
C THR A 465 10.05 -2.19 25.60
N ALA A 466 9.18 -2.80 26.41
CA ALA A 466 9.54 -3.36 27.72
C ALA A 466 10.58 -4.48 27.57
N PHE A 467 10.35 -5.41 26.65
CA PHE A 467 11.28 -6.49 26.34
C PHE A 467 12.63 -6.01 25.79
N MET A 468 12.60 -4.99 24.93
CA MET A 468 13.81 -4.34 24.40
C MET A 468 14.66 -3.72 25.50
N THR A 469 14.02 -3.05 26.46
CA THR A 469 14.68 -2.43 27.62
C THR A 469 15.28 -3.49 28.54
N GLU A 470 14.57 -4.60 28.76
CA GLU A 470 15.04 -5.74 29.54
C GLU A 470 16.27 -6.39 28.91
N ILE A 471 16.24 -6.75 27.61
CA ILE A 471 17.40 -7.32 26.89
C ILE A 471 18.60 -6.38 26.86
N MET A 472 18.38 -5.07 26.65
CA MET A 472 19.48 -4.09 26.70
C MET A 472 20.08 -4.01 28.10
N SER A 473 19.24 -4.03 29.15
CA SER A 473 19.72 -4.02 30.54
C SER A 473 20.47 -5.29 30.91
N GLU A 474 20.02 -6.47 30.44
CA GLU A 474 20.67 -7.76 30.70
C GLU A 474 21.99 -7.90 29.94
N LYS A 475 22.08 -7.41 28.69
CA LYS A 475 23.32 -7.39 27.91
C LYS A 475 24.34 -6.38 28.43
N VAL A 476 23.89 -5.22 28.91
CA VAL A 476 24.76 -4.23 29.59
C VAL A 476 25.26 -4.79 30.92
N ALA A 477 24.40 -5.49 31.68
CA ALA A 477 24.79 -6.19 32.91
C ALA A 477 25.79 -7.33 32.64
N ARG A 478 25.66 -8.09 31.55
CA ARG A 478 26.63 -9.13 31.13
C ARG A 478 27.95 -8.56 30.59
N MET A 479 27.97 -7.32 30.09
CA MET A 479 29.21 -6.62 29.72
C MET A 479 29.92 -5.99 30.94
N ALA A 480 29.19 -5.76 32.03
CA ALA A 480 29.72 -5.23 33.28
C ALA A 480 30.24 -6.38 34.18
N TYR A 481 31.47 -6.83 33.88
CA TYR A 481 32.33 -7.78 34.63
C TYR A 481 32.06 -9.30 34.48
N PRO A 482 33.12 -10.02 34.11
CA PRO A 482 33.79 -10.88 35.08
C PRO A 482 35.28 -10.54 35.23
N SER A 483 35.73 -10.54 36.48
CA SER A 483 37.13 -10.39 36.87
C SER A 483 37.91 -11.72 36.77
N ALA A 484 39.12 -11.62 36.20
CA ALA A 484 40.28 -12.55 36.22
C ALA A 484 40.35 -13.70 35.17
N PRO A 485 41.54 -14.27 34.90
CA PRO A 485 42.70 -13.65 34.24
C PRO A 485 43.16 -14.39 32.95
N LEU A 486 43.79 -13.62 32.04
CA LEU A 486 44.64 -14.03 30.90
C LEU A 486 44.61 -15.50 30.44
N GLY A 487 43.79 -15.76 29.41
CA GLY A 487 44.00 -16.82 28.42
C GLY A 487 43.55 -16.29 27.06
N LEU A 488 44.49 -16.04 26.15
CA LEU A 488 44.24 -15.55 24.79
C LEU A 488 43.37 -16.55 24.00
N PRO A 489 42.36 -16.07 23.24
CA PRO A 489 42.00 -16.70 21.97
C PRO A 489 42.05 -15.72 20.79
N ASP A 490 42.21 -16.32 19.62
CA ASP A 490 42.60 -15.76 18.33
C ASP A 490 41.82 -14.57 17.77
N ALA A 491 42.51 -13.87 16.88
CA ALA A 491 42.24 -12.55 16.33
C ALA A 491 40.81 -12.30 15.79
N PRO A 492 40.30 -11.05 15.90
CA PRO A 492 39.06 -10.64 15.25
C PRO A 492 39.20 -10.56 13.72
N ALA A 493 38.12 -10.89 13.02
CA ALA A 493 37.98 -10.84 11.56
C ALA A 493 38.41 -9.48 10.95
N PRO A 494 38.97 -9.46 9.72
CA PRO A 494 39.62 -8.29 9.16
C PRO A 494 38.62 -7.17 8.84
N ARG A 495 38.97 -5.95 9.24
CA ARG A 495 38.26 -4.73 8.84
C ARG A 495 38.47 -4.47 7.34
N PRO A 496 37.49 -3.86 6.65
CA PRO A 496 37.58 -3.58 5.21
C PRO A 496 38.81 -2.71 4.88
N SER A 497 39.51 -3.09 3.81
CA SER A 497 40.80 -2.49 3.44
C SER A 497 40.67 -1.00 3.08
N PRO A 498 41.72 -0.19 3.28
CA PRO A 498 41.74 1.23 2.90
C PRO A 498 41.36 1.49 1.43
N GLU A 499 41.63 0.54 0.53
CA GLU A 499 41.27 0.61 -0.90
C GLU A 499 39.75 0.59 -1.13
N SER A 500 39.00 -0.22 -0.36
CA SER A 500 37.54 -0.28 -0.45
C SER A 500 36.89 1.06 -0.05
N ARG A 501 37.44 1.72 0.99
CA ARG A 501 37.00 3.05 1.46
C ARG A 501 37.38 4.15 0.46
N ALA A 502 38.53 4.05 -0.18
CA ALA A 502 38.97 4.99 -1.21
C ALA A 502 38.10 4.90 -2.48
N LYS A 503 37.73 3.69 -2.93
CA LYS A 503 36.79 3.49 -4.05
C LYS A 503 35.39 4.07 -3.74
N LYS A 504 34.87 3.87 -2.53
CA LYS A 504 33.57 4.43 -2.09
C LYS A 504 33.56 5.96 -2.05
N LYS A 505 34.63 6.60 -1.57
CA LYS A 505 34.77 8.08 -1.60
C LYS A 505 34.91 8.63 -3.02
N LYS A 506 35.67 7.95 -3.90
CA LYS A 506 35.86 8.38 -5.29
C LYS A 506 34.55 8.33 -6.10
N ARG A 507 33.73 7.29 -5.90
CA ARG A 507 32.41 7.15 -6.54
C ARG A 507 31.40 8.21 -6.05
N LYS A 508 31.39 8.53 -4.75
CA LYS A 508 30.54 9.59 -4.19
C LYS A 508 30.93 10.99 -4.72
N ALA A 509 32.23 11.24 -4.94
CA ALA A 509 32.71 12.48 -5.53
C ALA A 509 32.36 12.61 -7.04
N GLN A 510 32.42 11.52 -7.80
CA GLN A 510 32.02 11.50 -9.22
C GLN A 510 30.51 11.70 -9.43
N ARG A 511 29.65 11.12 -8.56
CA ARG A 511 28.19 11.40 -8.57
C ARG A 511 27.89 12.86 -8.26
N ALA A 512 28.60 13.47 -7.29
CA ALA A 512 28.42 14.88 -6.94
C ALA A 512 28.90 15.87 -8.01
N SER A 513 29.96 15.55 -8.76
CA SER A 513 30.45 16.41 -9.85
C SER A 513 29.55 16.38 -11.08
N ARG A 514 28.97 15.23 -11.42
CA ARG A 514 28.00 15.08 -12.53
C ARG A 514 26.69 15.84 -12.28
N ARG A 515 26.31 16.00 -11.01
CA ARG A 515 25.12 16.78 -10.58
C ARG A 515 25.30 18.30 -10.69
N LYS A 516 26.54 18.80 -10.76
CA LYS A 516 26.85 20.24 -10.91
C LYS A 516 27.06 20.69 -12.34
N SER A 517 27.29 19.78 -13.28
CA SER A 517 27.53 20.10 -14.70
C SER A 517 26.25 20.10 -15.55
N ARG A 518 25.07 20.08 -14.92
CA ARG A 518 23.76 19.97 -15.59
C ARG A 518 22.79 21.12 -15.22
N HIS A 519 23.33 22.25 -14.74
CA HIS A 519 22.65 23.53 -14.64
C HIS A 519 23.31 24.56 -15.56
#